data_AF-H3D9Z4-F1
#
_entry.id   AF-H3D9Z4-F1
#
_cell.length_a   1.000
_cell.length_b   1.000
_cell.length_c   1.000
_cell.angle_alpha   90.00
_cell.angle_beta   90.00
_cell.angle_gamma   90.00
#
_symmetry.space_group_name_H-M   'P 1'
#
loop_
_entity.id
_entity.type
_entity.pdbx_description
1 polymer ?
#
loop_
_entity_poly.entity_id
_entity_poly.type
_entity_poly.pdbx_seq_one_letter_code
_entity_poly.pdbx_strand_id
1 'polypeptide(L)'
;DVANIVYPLVFGSVTVLGLPLNAFSLWILLRRHSINSPSAVYMVNLAISDLLLVISLPMRIYFYATCTWPLDHQACIWIMMLFHNNIRSSSIFITFICVDRLLAVVYPLRSRHLRSSSRAWKAAGLVWLCVVIVNVPESVSFSKFLNNSGKKACFEFNPPPLTQSIDYLQPVLVLTMLAINILCTTMVSWTLCRHLSPSVMVNNKVNVMLLFIMNLVMFTLFFLPVSLVNVVDSWKPFSTALLCLASVNCCLDPLLYYFSFDGFWKKKEESSLSLQRITGIKKQKQRI
;
A
#
# COMPACT_ATOMS: atom_id res chain seq x y z
N ASP A 1 -31.61 6.64 -6.43
CA ASP A 1 -30.94 5.33 -6.22
C ASP A 1 -30.07 5.30 -4.98
N VAL A 2 -30.21 4.27 -4.15
CA VAL A 2 -29.44 4.08 -2.91
C VAL A 2 -27.92 4.05 -3.17
N ALA A 3 -27.50 3.51 -4.31
CA ALA A 3 -26.09 3.50 -4.74
C ALA A 3 -25.50 4.91 -4.90
N ASN A 4 -26.27 5.86 -5.41
CA ASN A 4 -25.85 7.25 -5.60
C ASN A 4 -25.71 8.03 -4.27
N ILE A 5 -26.18 7.45 -3.15
CA ILE A 5 -26.00 8.01 -1.80
C ILE A 5 -24.81 7.32 -1.10
N VAL A 6 -24.69 6.00 -1.23
CA VAL A 6 -23.65 5.22 -0.54
C VAL A 6 -22.24 5.57 -1.02
N TYR A 7 -22.01 5.68 -2.34
CA TYR A 7 -20.65 5.93 -2.85
C TYR A 7 -20.09 7.31 -2.46
N PRO A 8 -20.84 8.43 -2.60
CA PRO A 8 -20.39 9.72 -2.09
C PRO A 8 -20.07 9.71 -0.60
N LEU A 9 -20.87 9.01 0.23
CA LEU A 9 -20.64 8.94 1.67
C LEU A 9 -19.34 8.20 2.01
N VAL A 10 -19.09 7.06 1.36
CA VAL A 10 -17.85 6.29 1.60
C VAL A 10 -16.64 7.06 1.10
N PHE A 11 -16.65 7.56 -0.14
CA PHE A 11 -15.53 8.35 -0.67
C PHE A 11 -15.31 9.64 0.12
N GLY A 12 -16.39 10.28 0.60
CA GLY A 12 -16.32 11.45 1.48
C GLY A 12 -15.66 11.12 2.81
N SER A 13 -16.06 10.00 3.43
CA SER A 13 -15.45 9.51 4.68
C SER A 13 -13.95 9.20 4.49
N VAL A 14 -13.61 8.52 3.39
CA VAL A 14 -12.21 8.24 3.02
C VAL A 14 -11.43 9.53 2.79
N THR A 15 -12.03 10.56 2.20
CA THR A 15 -11.38 11.86 2.00
C THR A 15 -11.11 12.56 3.33
N VAL A 16 -12.11 12.62 4.21
CA VAL A 16 -12.02 13.28 5.52
C VAL A 16 -11.05 12.58 6.46
N LEU A 17 -10.94 11.25 6.41
CA LEU A 17 -10.01 10.49 7.25
C LEU A 17 -8.63 10.32 6.59
N GLY A 18 -8.60 9.91 5.33
CA GLY A 18 -7.39 9.57 4.60
C GLY A 18 -6.45 10.75 4.39
N LEU A 19 -7.00 11.96 4.11
CA LEU A 19 -6.17 13.15 3.90
C LEU A 19 -5.36 13.54 5.15
N PRO A 20 -5.97 13.82 6.32
CA PRO A 20 -5.21 14.21 7.50
C PRO A 20 -4.31 13.09 8.00
N LEU A 21 -4.76 11.83 7.97
CA LEU A 21 -3.96 10.70 8.45
C LEU A 21 -2.69 10.50 7.62
N ASN A 22 -2.80 10.51 6.28
CA ASN A 22 -1.63 10.32 5.42
C ASN A 22 -0.75 11.57 5.35
N ALA A 23 -1.31 12.78 5.37
CA ALA A 23 -0.53 14.01 5.42
C ALA A 23 0.28 14.12 6.72
N PHE A 24 -0.34 13.82 7.86
CA PHE A 24 0.34 13.82 9.16
C PHE A 24 1.40 12.72 9.24
N SER A 25 1.11 11.52 8.74
CA SER A 25 2.07 10.41 8.68
C SER A 25 3.28 10.77 7.82
N LEU A 26 3.05 11.35 6.64
CA LEU A 26 4.10 11.83 5.75
C LEU A 26 4.95 12.91 6.44
N TRP A 27 4.32 13.88 7.10
CA TRP A 27 5.03 14.92 7.85
C TRP A 27 5.93 14.34 8.95
N ILE A 28 5.43 13.37 9.74
CA ILE A 28 6.23 12.66 10.75
C ILE A 28 7.39 11.91 10.10
N LEU A 29 7.13 11.16 9.03
CA LEU A 29 8.13 10.37 8.29
C LEU A 29 9.28 11.26 7.80
N LEU A 30 8.95 12.42 7.24
CA LEU A 30 9.95 13.37 6.72
C LEU A 30 10.71 14.07 7.85
N ARG A 31 10.04 14.47 8.94
CA ARG A 31 10.64 15.28 10.01
C ARG A 31 11.39 14.48 11.07
N ARG A 32 10.80 13.39 11.56
CA ARG A 32 11.40 12.61 12.67
C ARG A 32 12.31 11.50 12.17
N HIS A 33 12.02 10.97 10.99
CA HIS A 33 12.51 9.64 10.64
C HIS A 33 13.71 9.60 9.71
N SER A 34 14.33 10.78 9.41
CA SER A 34 15.52 10.99 8.56
C SER A 34 15.72 9.79 7.65
N ILE A 35 15.15 9.84 6.44
CA ILE A 35 14.87 8.74 5.49
C ILE A 35 16.08 7.81 5.23
N ASN A 36 16.49 7.08 6.27
CA ASN A 36 17.76 6.38 6.39
C ASN A 36 17.52 4.87 6.36
N SER A 37 16.28 4.42 6.61
CA SER A 37 15.87 3.03 6.43
C SER A 37 15.07 2.86 5.13
N PRO A 38 15.23 1.74 4.44
CA PRO A 38 14.46 1.44 3.23
C PRO A 38 12.95 1.35 3.48
N SER A 39 12.51 0.76 4.60
CA SER A 39 11.08 0.77 4.95
C SER A 39 10.52 2.18 5.13
N ALA A 40 11.30 3.17 5.63
CA ALA A 40 10.84 4.55 5.68
C ALA A 40 10.63 5.15 4.28
N VAL A 41 11.51 4.82 3.31
CA VAL A 41 11.33 5.24 1.90
C VAL A 41 10.02 4.67 1.34
N TYR A 42 9.75 3.38 1.55
CA TYR A 42 8.52 2.75 1.05
C TYR A 42 7.27 3.32 1.72
N MET A 43 7.31 3.60 3.03
CA MET A 43 6.19 4.25 3.75
C MET A 43 5.93 5.67 3.26
N VAL A 44 6.98 6.45 2.95
CA VAL A 44 6.82 7.79 2.35
C VAL A 44 6.14 7.70 0.98
N ASN A 45 6.56 6.76 0.13
CA ASN A 45 5.96 6.60 -1.19
C ASN A 45 4.53 6.04 -1.13
N LEU A 46 4.23 5.17 -0.16
CA LEU A 46 2.86 4.70 0.12
C LEU A 46 1.97 5.89 0.52
N ALA A 47 2.42 6.72 1.47
CA ALA A 47 1.67 7.91 1.88
C ALA A 47 1.46 8.91 0.73
N ILE A 48 2.44 9.07 -0.18
CA ILE A 48 2.28 9.89 -1.39
C ILE A 48 1.23 9.28 -2.32
N SER A 49 1.26 7.96 -2.55
CA SER A 49 0.24 7.24 -3.32
C SER A 49 -1.16 7.45 -2.75
N ASP A 50 -1.30 7.38 -1.43
CA ASP A 50 -2.58 7.55 -0.73
C ASP A 50 -3.10 8.98 -0.83
N LEU A 51 -2.21 9.97 -0.73
CA LEU A 51 -2.60 11.38 -0.94
C LEU A 51 -3.06 11.62 -2.39
N LEU A 52 -2.41 11.02 -3.39
CA LEU A 52 -2.84 11.10 -4.79
C LEU A 52 -4.22 10.47 -5.00
N LEU A 53 -4.51 9.34 -4.35
CA LEU A 53 -5.86 8.77 -4.33
C LEU A 53 -6.85 9.77 -3.75
N VAL A 54 -6.59 10.25 -2.54
CA VAL A 54 -7.54 11.09 -1.79
C VAL A 54 -7.83 12.40 -2.54
N ILE A 55 -6.84 13.00 -3.19
CA ILE A 55 -7.02 14.21 -4.03
C ILE A 55 -7.91 13.93 -5.25
N SER A 56 -7.97 12.69 -5.75
CA SER A 56 -8.81 12.30 -6.88
C SER A 56 -10.29 12.04 -6.49
N LEU A 57 -10.56 11.74 -5.22
CA LEU A 57 -11.89 11.38 -4.72
C LEU A 57 -12.96 12.49 -4.80
N PRO A 58 -12.68 13.79 -4.55
CA PRO A 58 -13.70 14.85 -4.60
C PRO A 58 -14.46 14.92 -5.92
N MET A 59 -13.76 14.73 -7.04
CA MET A 59 -14.39 14.74 -8.37
C MET A 59 -15.25 13.50 -8.61
N ARG A 60 -14.87 12.36 -8.02
CA ARG A 60 -15.67 11.13 -8.03
C ARG A 60 -16.92 11.27 -7.18
N ILE A 61 -16.81 11.90 -5.99
CA ILE A 61 -17.93 12.24 -5.12
C ILE A 61 -18.92 13.15 -5.87
N TYR A 62 -18.43 14.21 -6.50
CA TYR A 62 -19.26 15.12 -7.30
C TYR A 62 -20.04 14.36 -8.36
N PHE A 63 -19.38 13.51 -9.14
CA PHE A 63 -20.04 12.73 -10.18
C PHE A 63 -21.15 11.82 -9.64
N TYR A 64 -20.92 11.07 -8.57
CA TYR A 64 -21.97 10.20 -8.01
C TYR A 64 -23.11 10.99 -7.35
N ALA A 65 -22.86 12.22 -6.90
CA ALA A 65 -23.88 13.09 -6.32
C ALA A 65 -24.74 13.80 -7.38
N THR A 66 -24.16 14.19 -8.52
CA THR A 66 -24.86 15.00 -9.54
C THR A 66 -25.16 14.24 -10.84
N CYS A 67 -24.60 13.05 -11.02
CA CYS A 67 -24.60 12.29 -12.28
C CYS A 67 -24.07 13.10 -13.47
N THR A 68 -23.18 14.07 -13.21
CA THR A 68 -22.59 14.94 -14.24
C THR A 68 -21.08 15.03 -14.08
N TRP A 69 -20.38 15.06 -15.21
CA TRP A 69 -18.96 15.36 -15.26
C TRP A 69 -18.75 16.79 -15.82
N PRO A 70 -18.22 17.73 -15.02
CA PRO A 70 -18.12 19.13 -15.43
C PRO A 70 -16.83 19.46 -16.18
N LEU A 71 -15.79 18.61 -16.06
CA LEU A 71 -14.49 18.83 -16.69
C LEU A 71 -14.40 18.17 -18.08
N ASP A 72 -13.25 18.29 -18.73
CA ASP A 72 -12.97 17.67 -20.02
C ASP A 72 -12.65 16.17 -19.88
N HIS A 73 -12.48 15.50 -21.03
CA HIS A 73 -12.11 14.09 -21.07
C HIS A 73 -10.72 13.84 -20.46
N GLN A 74 -9.79 14.79 -20.62
CA GLN A 74 -8.43 14.64 -20.12
C GLN A 74 -8.41 14.59 -18.59
N ALA A 75 -9.15 15.46 -17.91
CA ALA A 75 -9.28 15.43 -16.46
C ALA A 75 -9.91 14.12 -15.97
N CYS A 76 -10.90 13.60 -16.69
CA CYS A 76 -11.53 12.31 -16.37
C CYS A 76 -10.50 11.16 -16.41
N ILE A 77 -9.71 11.10 -17.48
CA ILE A 77 -8.64 10.11 -17.64
C ILE A 77 -7.63 10.24 -16.48
N TRP A 78 -7.14 11.45 -16.19
CA TRP A 78 -6.18 11.66 -15.10
C TRP A 78 -6.72 11.17 -13.75
N ILE A 79 -7.96 11.49 -13.41
CA ILE A 79 -8.55 11.12 -12.13
C ILE A 79 -8.76 9.61 -12.02
N MET A 80 -9.18 8.95 -13.10
CA MET A 80 -9.24 7.49 -13.16
C MET A 80 -7.84 6.85 -13.01
N MET A 81 -6.84 7.39 -13.71
CA MET A 81 -5.47 6.88 -13.63
C MET A 81 -4.84 7.09 -12.25
N LEU A 82 -5.13 8.18 -11.54
CA LEU A 82 -4.65 8.39 -10.16
C LEU A 82 -5.20 7.32 -9.21
N PHE A 83 -6.47 6.94 -9.38
CA PHE A 83 -7.10 5.88 -8.59
C PHE A 83 -6.45 4.51 -8.85
N HIS A 84 -6.30 4.14 -10.13
CA HIS A 84 -5.67 2.87 -10.50
C HIS A 84 -4.18 2.83 -10.16
N ASN A 85 -3.50 3.97 -10.27
CA ASN A 85 -2.13 4.15 -9.83
C ASN A 85 -1.99 3.84 -8.33
N ASN A 86 -2.91 4.31 -7.47
CA ASN A 86 -2.89 3.99 -6.05
C ASN A 86 -3.01 2.48 -5.80
N ILE A 87 -4.01 1.80 -6.38
CA ILE A 87 -4.19 0.35 -6.20
C ILE A 87 -2.90 -0.41 -6.55
N ARG A 88 -2.25 -0.06 -7.67
CA ARG A 88 -1.01 -0.70 -8.10
C ARG A 88 0.16 -0.37 -7.19
N SER A 89 0.45 0.91 -7.01
CA SER A 89 1.62 1.34 -6.24
C SER A 89 1.49 0.98 -4.76
N SER A 90 0.32 1.12 -4.14
CA SER A 90 0.10 0.74 -2.74
C SER A 90 0.30 -0.76 -2.53
N SER A 91 -0.23 -1.64 -3.40
CA SER A 91 0.03 -3.08 -3.29
C SER A 91 1.53 -3.43 -3.38
N ILE A 92 2.27 -2.78 -4.27
CA ILE A 92 3.71 -3.00 -4.42
C ILE A 92 4.47 -2.48 -3.19
N PHE A 93 4.18 -1.26 -2.73
CA PHE A 93 4.87 -0.67 -1.58
C PHE A 93 4.57 -1.41 -0.28
N ILE A 94 3.33 -1.85 -0.04
CA ILE A 94 2.98 -2.69 1.11
C ILE A 94 3.80 -3.99 1.09
N THR A 95 3.93 -4.62 -0.09
CA THR A 95 4.74 -5.84 -0.23
C THR A 95 6.23 -5.56 0.00
N PHE A 96 6.76 -4.45 -0.49
CA PHE A 96 8.14 -4.05 -0.22
C PHE A 96 8.39 -3.78 1.27
N ILE A 97 7.44 -3.17 1.97
CA ILE A 97 7.49 -2.99 3.43
C ILE A 97 7.50 -4.37 4.11
N CYS A 98 6.62 -5.28 3.70
CA CYS A 98 6.52 -6.65 4.22
C CYS A 98 7.83 -7.43 4.05
N VAL A 99 8.44 -7.37 2.87
CA VAL A 99 9.72 -8.03 2.55
C VAL A 99 10.87 -7.39 3.33
N ASP A 100 10.95 -6.06 3.42
CA ASP A 100 11.99 -5.40 4.24
C ASP A 100 11.91 -5.84 5.70
N ARG A 101 10.68 -6.01 6.21
CA ARG A 101 10.42 -6.48 7.58
C ARG A 101 10.81 -7.93 7.77
N LEU A 102 10.45 -8.80 6.84
CA LEU A 102 10.92 -10.18 6.82
C LEU A 102 12.45 -10.23 6.89
N LEU A 103 13.13 -9.48 6.03
CA LEU A 103 14.61 -9.46 5.96
C LEU A 103 15.24 -8.94 7.26
N ALA A 104 14.61 -7.96 7.92
CA ALA A 104 15.08 -7.42 9.18
C ALA A 104 14.88 -8.38 10.37
N VAL A 105 13.86 -9.25 10.31
CA VAL A 105 13.54 -10.22 11.38
C VAL A 105 14.30 -11.53 11.18
N VAL A 106 14.22 -12.13 10.00
CA VAL A 106 14.74 -13.48 9.72
C VAL A 106 16.22 -13.46 9.31
N TYR A 107 16.68 -12.39 8.62
CA TYR A 107 18.05 -12.33 8.08
C TYR A 107 18.81 -11.04 8.45
N PRO A 108 18.88 -10.63 9.73
CA PRO A 108 19.37 -9.30 10.14
C PRO A 108 20.82 -8.98 9.71
N LEU A 109 21.71 -9.97 9.71
CA LEU A 109 23.12 -9.78 9.34
C LEU A 109 23.32 -9.90 7.82
N ARG A 110 22.68 -10.88 7.18
CA ARG A 110 22.81 -11.14 5.74
C ARG A 110 22.16 -10.05 4.89
N SER A 111 21.07 -9.44 5.35
CA SER A 111 20.33 -8.41 4.60
C SER A 111 20.89 -6.99 4.75
N ARG A 112 21.88 -6.75 5.62
CA ARG A 112 22.41 -5.40 5.91
C ARG A 112 22.87 -4.65 4.65
N HIS A 113 23.46 -5.35 3.68
CA HIS A 113 23.93 -4.76 2.43
C HIS A 113 22.77 -4.43 1.46
N LEU A 114 21.68 -5.19 1.50
CA LEU A 114 20.47 -4.96 0.69
C LEU A 114 19.63 -3.80 1.25
N ARG A 115 19.64 -3.64 2.58
CA ARG A 115 18.78 -2.74 3.35
C ARG A 115 19.27 -1.28 3.36
N SER A 116 19.57 -0.73 2.18
CA SER A 116 20.05 0.64 1.97
C SER A 116 18.93 1.56 1.46
N SER A 117 18.81 2.76 2.04
CA SER A 117 17.84 3.78 1.59
C SER A 117 18.02 4.17 0.13
N SER A 118 19.26 4.26 -0.36
CA SER A 118 19.54 4.55 -1.78
C SER A 118 18.94 3.51 -2.72
N ARG A 119 19.00 2.22 -2.36
CA ARG A 119 18.39 1.15 -3.16
C ARG A 119 16.87 1.20 -3.10
N ALA A 120 16.30 1.52 -1.95
CA ALA A 120 14.85 1.71 -1.82
C ALA A 120 14.34 2.89 -2.65
N TRP A 121 15.09 4.00 -2.74
CA TRP A 121 14.74 5.12 -3.63
C TRP A 121 14.76 4.72 -5.10
N LYS A 122 15.77 3.95 -5.53
CA LYS A 122 15.82 3.40 -6.89
C LYS A 122 14.64 2.46 -7.16
N ALA A 123 14.33 1.57 -6.21
CA ALA A 123 13.19 0.68 -6.30
C ALA A 123 11.87 1.46 -6.38
N ALA A 124 11.68 2.48 -5.55
CA ALA A 124 10.50 3.34 -5.62
C ALA A 124 10.38 4.05 -6.96
N GLY A 125 11.46 4.63 -7.48
CA GLY A 125 11.48 5.24 -8.81
C GLY A 125 11.10 4.24 -9.92
N LEU A 126 11.59 3.00 -9.83
CA LEU A 126 11.21 1.93 -10.76
C LEU A 126 9.72 1.58 -10.64
N VAL A 127 9.17 1.50 -9.42
CA VAL A 127 7.74 1.26 -9.20
C VAL A 127 6.90 2.34 -9.87
N TRP A 128 7.21 3.61 -9.62
CA TRP A 128 6.49 4.72 -10.25
C TRP A 128 6.56 4.66 -11.78
N LEU A 129 7.74 4.38 -12.34
CA LEU A 129 7.92 4.21 -13.77
C LEU A 129 7.08 3.05 -14.32
N CYS A 130 7.13 1.87 -13.69
CA CYS A 130 6.35 0.70 -14.08
C CYS A 130 4.84 0.98 -14.04
N VAL A 131 4.35 1.62 -12.98
CA VAL A 131 2.92 1.92 -12.84
C VAL A 131 2.47 2.92 -13.91
N VAL A 132 3.27 3.94 -14.22
CA VAL A 132 2.98 4.86 -15.33
C VAL A 132 2.93 4.12 -16.66
N ILE A 133 3.92 3.27 -16.95
CA ILE A 133 3.95 2.48 -18.20
C ILE A 133 2.70 1.61 -18.35
N VAL A 134 2.25 0.97 -17.26
CA VAL A 134 1.03 0.15 -17.25
C VAL A 134 -0.24 0.98 -17.42
N ASN A 135 -0.28 2.19 -16.85
CA ASN A 135 -1.41 3.12 -16.98
C ASN A 135 -1.57 3.66 -18.42
N VAL A 136 -0.49 3.80 -19.19
CA VAL A 136 -0.54 4.36 -20.55
C VAL A 136 -1.53 3.62 -21.48
N PRO A 137 -1.41 2.30 -21.72
CA PRO A 137 -2.33 1.61 -22.63
C PRO A 137 -3.77 1.59 -22.10
N GLU A 138 -3.95 1.52 -20.79
CA GLU A 138 -5.27 1.62 -20.16
C GLU A 138 -5.91 2.99 -20.41
N SER A 139 -5.13 4.07 -20.26
CA SER A 139 -5.59 5.43 -20.54
C SER A 139 -5.96 5.64 -22.01
N VAL A 140 -5.23 5.03 -22.93
CA VAL A 140 -5.52 5.07 -24.38
C VAL A 140 -6.82 4.32 -24.68
N SER A 141 -7.01 3.14 -24.09
CA SER A 141 -8.26 2.37 -24.21
C SER A 141 -9.46 3.16 -23.69
N PHE A 142 -9.30 3.76 -22.50
CA PHE A 142 -10.34 4.57 -21.87
C PHE A 142 -10.65 5.86 -22.66
N SER A 143 -9.63 6.51 -23.23
CA SER A 143 -9.83 7.67 -24.11
C SER A 143 -10.66 7.33 -25.35
N LYS A 144 -10.40 6.18 -25.98
CA LYS A 144 -11.21 5.69 -27.12
C LYS A 144 -12.67 5.46 -26.72
N PHE A 145 -12.91 4.92 -25.52
CA PHE A 145 -14.25 4.74 -24.99
C PHE A 145 -14.98 6.09 -24.78
N LEU A 146 -14.33 7.07 -24.13
CA LEU A 146 -14.95 8.38 -23.89
C LEU A 146 -15.32 9.11 -25.19
N ASN A 147 -14.54 8.95 -26.25
CA ASN A 147 -14.86 9.52 -27.56
C ASN A 147 -16.11 8.90 -28.18
N ASN A 148 -16.43 7.64 -27.87
CA ASN A 148 -17.60 6.94 -28.39
C ASN A 148 -18.87 7.12 -27.52
N SER A 149 -18.72 7.28 -26.19
CA SER A 149 -19.83 7.30 -25.23
C SER A 149 -20.25 8.70 -24.76
N GLY A 150 -19.52 9.76 -25.13
CA GLY A 150 -19.82 11.14 -24.77
C GLY A 150 -19.45 11.52 -23.32
N LYS A 151 -19.58 12.81 -23.00
CA LYS A 151 -19.03 13.43 -21.77
C LYS A 151 -19.58 12.90 -20.43
N LYS A 152 -20.73 12.22 -20.40
CA LYS A 152 -21.36 11.74 -19.16
C LYS A 152 -20.82 10.41 -18.64
N ALA A 153 -19.95 9.72 -19.38
CA ALA A 153 -19.57 8.34 -19.09
C ALA A 153 -18.30 8.15 -18.21
N CYS A 154 -17.80 9.20 -17.53
CA CYS A 154 -16.47 9.19 -16.89
C CYS A 154 -16.24 8.03 -15.90
N PHE A 155 -17.21 7.74 -15.03
CA PHE A 155 -17.10 6.65 -14.05
C PHE A 155 -18.07 5.49 -14.33
N GLU A 156 -18.72 5.50 -15.50
CA GLU A 156 -19.64 4.44 -15.95
C GLU A 156 -18.94 3.44 -16.87
N PHE A 157 -17.61 3.45 -16.89
CA PHE A 157 -16.82 2.56 -17.74
C PHE A 157 -17.02 1.10 -17.33
N ASN A 158 -17.82 0.38 -18.11
CA ASN A 158 -17.77 -1.06 -18.17
C ASN A 158 -16.73 -1.42 -19.25
N PRO A 159 -15.58 -2.01 -18.87
CA PRO A 159 -14.61 -2.43 -19.87
C PRO A 159 -15.27 -3.41 -20.83
N PRO A 160 -15.01 -3.30 -22.16
CA PRO A 160 -15.49 -4.26 -23.13
C PRO A 160 -15.00 -5.68 -22.77
N PRO A 161 -15.65 -6.74 -23.30
CA PRO A 161 -15.25 -8.12 -23.04
C PRO A 161 -13.76 -8.35 -23.36
N LEU A 162 -13.17 -9.26 -22.58
CA LEU A 162 -11.74 -9.58 -22.51
C LEU A 162 -11.13 -9.74 -23.90
N THR A 163 -10.39 -8.72 -24.35
CA THR A 163 -9.80 -8.71 -25.69
C THR A 163 -8.30 -8.40 -25.67
N GLN A 164 -7.72 -8.06 -24.51
CA GLN A 164 -6.31 -7.68 -24.41
C GLN A 164 -5.58 -8.34 -23.23
N SER A 165 -4.33 -8.75 -23.45
CA SER A 165 -3.44 -9.35 -22.43
C SER A 165 -3.22 -8.45 -21.19
N ILE A 166 -3.55 -7.18 -21.29
CA ILE A 166 -3.40 -6.16 -20.23
C ILE A 166 -4.38 -6.40 -19.08
N ASP A 167 -5.56 -6.97 -19.34
CA ASP A 167 -6.58 -7.23 -18.32
C ASP A 167 -6.12 -8.26 -17.27
N TYR A 168 -5.19 -9.14 -17.66
CA TYR A 168 -4.60 -10.15 -16.77
C TYR A 168 -3.41 -9.62 -15.95
N LEU A 169 -2.85 -8.46 -16.31
CA LEU A 169 -1.65 -7.94 -15.67
C LEU A 169 -1.91 -7.59 -14.20
N GLN A 170 -3.04 -6.94 -13.92
CA GLN A 170 -3.44 -6.57 -12.56
C GLN A 170 -3.66 -7.77 -11.62
N PRO A 171 -4.49 -8.77 -11.97
CA PRO A 171 -4.68 -9.95 -11.11
C PRO A 171 -3.39 -10.74 -10.94
N VAL A 172 -2.59 -10.91 -12.00
CA VAL A 172 -1.28 -11.61 -11.89
C VAL A 172 -0.35 -10.87 -10.93
N LEU A 173 -0.26 -9.54 -11.03
CA LEU A 173 0.54 -8.73 -10.11
C LEU A 173 0.06 -8.91 -8.66
N VAL A 174 -1.24 -8.76 -8.39
CA VAL A 174 -1.80 -8.84 -7.04
C VAL A 174 -1.66 -10.24 -6.46
N LEU A 175 -1.91 -11.30 -7.23
CA LEU A 175 -1.72 -12.69 -6.80
C LEU A 175 -0.25 -13.00 -6.50
N THR A 176 0.67 -12.49 -7.32
CA THR A 176 2.11 -12.66 -7.09
C THR A 176 2.52 -11.97 -5.78
N MET A 177 2.09 -10.71 -5.57
CA MET A 177 2.37 -9.97 -4.33
C MET A 177 1.73 -10.65 -3.11
N LEU A 178 0.50 -11.15 -3.23
CA LEU A 178 -0.17 -11.91 -2.17
C LEU A 178 0.61 -13.18 -1.82
N ALA A 179 1.08 -13.94 -2.81
CA ALA A 179 1.92 -15.12 -2.56
C ALA A 179 3.21 -14.76 -1.82
N ILE A 180 3.88 -13.66 -2.20
CA ILE A 180 5.05 -13.15 -1.48
C ILE A 180 4.69 -12.80 -0.03
N ASN A 181 3.57 -12.10 0.21
CA ASN A 181 3.14 -11.72 1.55
C ASN A 181 2.78 -12.93 2.43
N ILE A 182 2.16 -13.97 1.85
CA ILE A 182 1.90 -15.24 2.53
C ILE A 182 3.23 -15.91 2.91
N LEU A 183 4.19 -16.01 1.98
CA LEU A 183 5.51 -16.56 2.25
C LEU A 183 6.26 -15.78 3.33
N CYS A 184 6.20 -14.45 3.29
CA CYS A 184 6.79 -13.61 4.34
C CYS A 184 6.16 -13.90 5.70
N THR A 185 4.83 -13.98 5.76
CA THR A 185 4.08 -14.23 6.99
C THR A 185 4.40 -15.60 7.57
N THR A 186 4.44 -16.65 6.74
CA THR A 186 4.75 -18.01 7.20
C THR A 186 6.19 -18.12 7.70
N MET A 187 7.15 -17.53 6.99
CA MET A 187 8.55 -17.51 7.42
C MET A 187 8.75 -16.76 8.75
N VAL A 188 8.18 -15.56 8.90
CA VAL A 188 8.27 -14.81 10.16
C VAL A 188 7.61 -15.59 11.29
N SER A 189 6.41 -16.12 11.07
CA SER A 189 5.71 -16.94 12.07
C SER A 189 6.56 -18.11 12.53
N TRP A 190 7.16 -18.83 11.59
CA TRP A 190 8.01 -20.00 11.88
C TRP A 190 9.27 -19.61 12.65
N THR A 191 9.99 -18.58 12.21
CA THR A 191 11.19 -18.09 12.90
C THR A 191 10.84 -17.64 14.32
N LEU A 192 9.73 -16.94 14.49
CA LEU A 192 9.27 -16.37 15.75
C LEU A 192 8.69 -17.43 16.71
N CYS A 193 8.23 -18.56 16.19
CA CYS A 193 7.81 -19.72 16.98
C CYS A 193 8.98 -20.63 17.36
N ARG A 194 10.03 -20.74 16.52
CA ARG A 194 11.18 -21.63 16.80
C ARG A 194 12.31 -20.99 17.58
N HIS A 195 12.55 -19.69 17.42
CA HIS A 195 13.74 -19.04 18.00
C HIS A 195 13.46 -18.10 19.18
N LEU A 196 12.20 -17.74 19.45
CA LEU A 196 11.85 -16.94 20.62
C LEU A 196 11.21 -17.83 21.71
N SER A 197 11.86 -17.87 22.87
CA SER A 197 11.36 -18.56 24.06
C SER A 197 9.96 -18.03 24.46
N PRO A 198 9.02 -18.90 24.87
CA PRO A 198 7.63 -18.52 25.19
C PRO A 198 7.48 -17.48 26.32
N SER A 199 8.54 -17.17 27.06
CA SER A 199 8.47 -16.43 28.33
C SER A 199 8.87 -14.94 28.29
N VAL A 200 9.48 -14.39 27.23
CA VAL A 200 10.15 -13.06 27.35
C VAL A 200 9.46 -11.87 26.70
N MET A 201 8.54 -11.98 25.72
CA MET A 201 7.93 -10.74 25.17
C MET A 201 6.66 -10.95 24.32
N VAL A 202 5.53 -11.16 24.98
CA VAL A 202 4.21 -11.34 24.32
C VAL A 202 3.83 -10.11 23.48
N ASN A 203 4.06 -8.88 23.97
CA ASN A 203 3.68 -7.66 23.24
C ASN A 203 4.49 -7.39 21.96
N ASN A 204 5.81 -7.60 21.97
CA ASN A 204 6.64 -7.32 20.79
C ASN A 204 6.44 -8.36 19.69
N LYS A 205 6.18 -9.63 20.08
CA LYS A 205 5.82 -10.72 19.15
C LYS A 205 4.50 -10.42 18.45
N VAL A 206 3.49 -9.98 19.20
CA VAL A 206 2.15 -9.65 18.67
C VAL A 206 2.22 -8.46 17.71
N ASN A 207 2.91 -7.37 18.05
CA ASN A 207 2.97 -6.19 17.19
C ASN A 207 3.65 -6.47 15.84
N VAL A 208 4.71 -7.30 15.83
CA VAL A 208 5.36 -7.73 14.59
C VAL A 208 4.43 -8.60 13.75
N MET A 209 3.78 -9.59 14.35
CA MET A 209 2.85 -10.47 13.66
C MET A 209 1.62 -9.73 13.12
N LEU A 210 1.13 -8.74 13.87
CA LEU A 210 -0.03 -7.96 13.49
C LEU A 210 0.22 -7.15 12.22
N LEU A 211 1.44 -6.65 11.99
CA LEU A 211 1.80 -6.03 10.71
C LEU A 211 1.59 -7.00 9.52
N PHE A 212 2.07 -8.24 9.62
CA PHE A 212 1.93 -9.25 8.56
C PHE A 212 0.46 -9.65 8.36
N ILE A 213 -0.28 -9.84 9.45
CA ILE A 213 -1.71 -10.16 9.39
C ILE A 213 -2.50 -9.01 8.75
N MET A 214 -2.24 -7.76 9.16
CA MET A 214 -2.89 -6.58 8.58
C MET A 214 -2.60 -6.47 7.08
N ASN A 215 -1.37 -6.71 6.65
CA ASN A 215 -1.03 -6.75 5.22
C ASN A 215 -1.85 -7.82 4.47
N LEU A 216 -1.96 -9.04 5.02
CA LEU A 216 -2.76 -10.10 4.39
C LEU A 216 -4.24 -9.71 4.30
N VAL A 217 -4.80 -9.13 5.37
CA VAL A 217 -6.19 -8.63 5.40
C VAL A 217 -6.39 -7.54 4.35
N MET A 218 -5.47 -6.59 4.23
CA MET A 218 -5.55 -5.54 3.22
C MET A 218 -5.54 -6.12 1.80
N PHE A 219 -4.66 -7.10 1.54
CA PHE A 219 -4.59 -7.80 0.25
C PHE A 219 -5.87 -8.54 -0.08
N THR A 220 -6.42 -9.32 0.86
CA THR A 220 -7.60 -10.14 0.60
C THR A 220 -8.88 -9.32 0.50
N LEU A 221 -9.00 -8.22 1.25
CA LEU A 221 -10.22 -7.40 1.27
C LEU A 221 -10.21 -6.28 0.23
N PHE A 222 -9.08 -5.59 0.02
CA PHE A 222 -9.06 -4.36 -0.79
C PHE A 222 -8.45 -4.55 -2.18
N PHE A 223 -7.39 -5.34 -2.31
CA PHE A 223 -6.65 -5.47 -3.57
C PHE A 223 -7.09 -6.67 -4.41
N LEU A 224 -7.32 -7.82 -3.79
CA LEU A 224 -7.70 -9.05 -4.50
C LEU A 224 -9.07 -8.91 -5.18
N PRO A 225 -10.14 -8.44 -4.52
CA PRO A 225 -11.46 -8.40 -5.14
C PRO A 225 -11.51 -7.52 -6.39
N VAL A 226 -10.94 -6.31 -6.30
CA VAL A 226 -10.88 -5.37 -7.42
C VAL A 226 -10.02 -5.90 -8.58
N SER A 227 -8.93 -6.64 -8.29
CA SER A 227 -8.06 -7.20 -9.32
C SER A 227 -8.73 -8.30 -10.16
N LEU A 228 -9.72 -9.00 -9.59
CA LEU A 228 -10.42 -10.10 -10.24
C LEU A 228 -11.65 -9.66 -11.03
N VAL A 229 -12.11 -8.41 -10.87
CA VAL A 229 -13.32 -7.88 -11.55
C VAL A 229 -13.28 -8.09 -13.06
N ASN A 230 -12.12 -7.88 -13.67
CA ASN A 230 -11.99 -8.00 -15.12
C ASN A 230 -11.99 -9.46 -15.58
N VAL A 231 -11.53 -10.39 -14.74
CA VAL A 231 -11.40 -11.83 -15.08
C VAL A 231 -12.66 -12.62 -14.72
N VAL A 232 -13.35 -12.23 -13.66
CA VAL A 232 -14.56 -12.90 -13.18
C VAL A 232 -15.77 -12.11 -13.66
N ASP A 233 -16.34 -12.52 -14.80
CA ASP A 233 -17.46 -11.81 -15.43
C ASP A 233 -18.63 -11.53 -14.49
N SER A 234 -18.95 -12.48 -13.59
CA SER A 234 -19.99 -12.32 -12.57
C SER A 234 -19.75 -11.18 -11.59
N TRP A 235 -18.52 -10.64 -11.51
CA TRP A 235 -18.14 -9.55 -10.60
C TRP A 235 -18.15 -8.18 -11.26
N LYS A 236 -18.25 -8.10 -12.60
CA LYS A 236 -18.33 -6.83 -13.35
C LYS A 236 -19.45 -5.90 -12.87
N PRO A 237 -20.67 -6.39 -12.53
CA PRO A 237 -21.73 -5.53 -11.99
C PRO A 237 -21.38 -4.87 -10.65
N PHE A 238 -20.43 -5.45 -9.91
CA PHE A 238 -19.99 -4.95 -8.60
C PHE A 238 -18.70 -4.11 -8.67
N SER A 239 -18.20 -3.81 -9.88
CA SER A 239 -16.94 -3.08 -10.12
C SER A 239 -16.82 -1.80 -9.28
N THR A 240 -17.87 -0.96 -9.30
CA THR A 240 -17.90 0.30 -8.54
C THR A 240 -17.87 0.06 -7.03
N ALA A 241 -18.58 -0.94 -6.54
CA ALA A 241 -18.58 -1.28 -5.11
C ALA A 241 -17.21 -1.80 -4.66
N LEU A 242 -16.53 -2.60 -5.50
CA LEU A 242 -15.20 -3.13 -5.21
C LEU A 242 -14.12 -2.04 -5.30
N LEU A 243 -14.23 -1.08 -6.23
CA LEU A 243 -13.39 0.12 -6.24
C LEU A 243 -13.64 0.96 -4.98
N CYS A 244 -14.90 1.14 -4.57
CA CYS A 244 -15.25 1.83 -3.34
C CYS A 244 -14.60 1.17 -2.12
N LEU A 245 -14.69 -0.16 -2.02
CA LEU A 245 -14.03 -0.94 -0.98
C LEU A 245 -12.51 -0.78 -1.03
N ALA A 246 -11.91 -0.87 -2.23
CA ALA A 246 -10.48 -0.69 -2.42
C ALA A 246 -10.01 0.67 -1.90
N SER A 247 -10.76 1.76 -2.09
CA SER A 247 -10.37 3.10 -1.60
C SER A 247 -10.17 3.20 -0.09
N VAL A 248 -10.81 2.31 0.69
CA VAL A 248 -10.69 2.28 2.15
C VAL A 248 -9.28 1.85 2.60
N ASN A 249 -8.49 1.21 1.73
CA ASN A 249 -7.11 0.78 2.02
C ASN A 249 -6.25 1.92 2.61
N CYS A 250 -6.31 3.12 2.02
CA CYS A 250 -5.51 4.27 2.44
C CYS A 250 -5.80 4.76 3.86
N CYS A 251 -6.97 4.43 4.43
CA CYS A 251 -7.31 4.78 5.80
C CYS A 251 -6.66 3.83 6.83
N LEU A 252 -6.24 2.64 6.39
CA LEU A 252 -5.64 1.61 7.23
C LEU A 252 -4.10 1.59 7.13
N ASP A 253 -3.52 2.19 6.09
CA ASP A 253 -2.05 2.33 5.94
C ASP A 253 -1.36 3.08 7.10
N PRO A 254 -1.97 4.09 7.75
CA PRO A 254 -1.46 4.68 8.99
C PRO A 254 -1.22 3.67 10.12
N LEU A 255 -2.01 2.60 10.21
CA LEU A 255 -1.78 1.53 11.17
C LEU A 255 -0.50 0.75 10.81
N LEU A 256 -0.25 0.51 9.53
CA LEU A 256 1.01 -0.09 9.09
C LEU A 256 2.20 0.78 9.49
N TYR A 257 2.11 2.10 9.32
CA TYR A 257 3.17 3.02 9.76
C TYR A 257 3.42 2.90 11.26
N TYR A 258 2.35 2.90 12.07
CA TYR A 258 2.45 2.76 13.52
C TYR A 258 3.14 1.46 13.95
N PHE A 259 2.69 0.29 13.48
CA PHE A 259 3.26 -1.00 13.86
C PHE A 259 4.68 -1.20 13.31
N SER A 260 4.94 -0.64 12.13
CA SER A 260 6.26 -0.54 11.52
C SER A 260 7.22 0.25 12.44
N PHE A 261 6.77 1.37 13.01
CA PHE A 261 7.60 2.14 13.94
C PHE A 261 7.84 1.44 15.27
N ASP A 262 6.81 0.92 15.95
CA ASP A 262 7.00 0.26 17.26
C ASP A 262 8.03 -0.88 17.19
N GLY A 263 7.98 -1.67 16.12
CA GLY A 263 8.98 -2.73 15.88
C GLY A 263 10.41 -2.21 15.59
N PHE A 264 10.57 -1.06 14.93
CA PHE A 264 11.89 -0.46 14.70
C PHE A 264 12.48 0.18 15.96
N TRP A 265 11.66 0.89 16.73
CA TRP A 265 12.12 1.64 17.91
C TRP A 265 12.53 0.71 19.04
N LYS A 266 11.75 -0.34 19.34
CA LYS A 266 12.14 -1.37 20.32
C LYS A 266 13.46 -2.05 19.96
N LYS A 267 13.66 -2.42 18.69
CA LYS A 267 14.91 -3.07 18.24
C LYS A 267 16.12 -2.12 18.34
N LYS A 268 15.94 -0.82 18.05
CA LYS A 268 17.01 0.18 18.20
C LYS A 268 17.36 0.40 19.68
N GLU A 269 16.36 0.43 20.55
CA GLU A 269 16.53 0.55 21.99
C GLU A 269 17.25 -0.68 22.57
N GLU A 270 16.82 -1.89 22.24
CA GLU A 270 17.48 -3.15 22.62
C GLU A 270 18.92 -3.26 22.09
N SER A 271 19.17 -2.82 20.85
CA SER A 271 20.52 -2.82 20.26
C SER A 271 21.43 -1.77 20.91
N SER A 272 20.88 -0.63 21.33
CA SER A 272 21.62 0.38 22.09
C SER A 272 21.93 -0.07 23.53
N LEU A 273 20.98 -0.73 24.19
CA LEU A 273 21.14 -1.28 25.55
C LEU A 273 22.14 -2.44 25.59
N SER A 274 22.13 -3.31 24.58
CA SER A 274 23.13 -4.39 24.45
C SER A 274 24.53 -3.85 24.16
N LEU A 275 24.66 -2.82 23.31
CA LEU A 275 25.93 -2.14 23.07
C LEU A 275 26.45 -1.43 24.34
N GLN A 276 25.56 -0.80 25.11
CA GLN A 276 25.88 -0.19 26.42
C GLN A 276 26.33 -1.22 27.46
N ARG A 277 25.70 -2.41 27.52
CA ARG A 277 26.18 -3.51 28.37
C ARG A 277 27.57 -3.98 27.96
N ILE A 278 27.83 -4.18 26.66
CA ILE A 278 29.13 -4.65 26.18
C ILE A 278 30.23 -3.62 26.48
N THR A 279 29.94 -2.33 26.30
CA THR A 279 30.90 -1.25 26.61
C THR A 279 31.09 -1.04 28.12
N GLY A 280 30.03 -1.21 28.93
CA GLY A 280 30.10 -1.21 30.39
C GLY A 280 30.96 -2.36 30.94
N ILE A 281 30.77 -3.58 30.43
CA ILE A 281 31.57 -4.77 30.81
C ILE A 281 33.04 -4.58 30.44
N LYS A 282 33.34 -3.99 29.28
CA LYS A 282 34.73 -3.67 28.89
C LYS A 282 35.40 -2.65 29.82
N LYS A 283 34.67 -1.62 30.28
CA LYS A 283 35.17 -0.65 31.26
C LYS A 283 35.45 -1.28 32.63
N GLN A 284 34.66 -2.28 33.02
CA GLN A 284 34.81 -2.96 34.31
C GLN A 284 36.02 -3.93 34.31
N LYS A 285 36.30 -4.58 33.17
CA LYS A 285 37.48 -5.44 32.97
C LYS A 285 38.82 -4.70 32.87
N GLN A 286 38.82 -3.39 32.61
CA GLN A 286 40.02 -2.54 32.58
C GLN A 286 40.37 -1.90 33.93
N ARG A 287 39.55 -2.11 34.97
CA ARG A 287 39.75 -1.57 36.33
C ARG A 287 40.16 -2.63 37.37
N ILE A 288 40.40 -3.87 36.93
CA ILE A 288 40.96 -4.98 37.71
C ILE A 288 42.33 -5.28 37.12
#